data_AF-A0A1I4K856-F1
#
_entry.id   AF-A0A1I4K856-F1
#
_cell.length_a   1.000
_cell.length_b   1.000
_cell.length_c   1.000
_cell.angle_alpha   90.00
_cell.angle_beta   90.00
_cell.angle_gamma   90.00
#
_symmetry.space_group_name_H-M   'P 1'
#
loop_
_entity.id
_entity.type
_entity.pdbx_description
1 polymer ?
#
loop_
_entity_poly.entity_id
_entity_poly.type
_entity_poly.pdbx_seq_one_letter_code
_entity_poly.pdbx_strand_id
1 'polypeptide(L)'
;MANRLADAISPYLRGHADNPVDWFPWGAEAFAEARRRDVPVLVSIGYATCHWCHVMARESFSDSTTAAELNARFVAIKVDREEHPEVDAAYLAAASAFTDNLGWPLTVFATPSGTAFFAGTYFPPEPVGDRASFRQVLDAVWDAWENRRANVESDAARVGEAMAAAARSATAVAELPGGHALDGAVERLAQAEDGLYGGFGTAPKFPVAPVLGFLLTRPAGRELALRTLERMAGSPLRDPVDGGFFRYATRRDWSDPHYERMLYDNALLLDAYAVARQQGGDGWAERTADGIAGFLLGVLRQPSGGFASAQDSESIIDGARVEGAYYRQPASQRVALEPPPVDAKVLTGWNGFAIGALARAGRILDRPAWIAAAAEAADVLLARHRRADGMLVRASLAGRVSAAAATLEDYGGLAGGLLELALAGGGPGYAVAARDLVDLCLDAAGEGSCPFDAPGGGDPVLAATGLAVRVDPSEGAYPSGLSATATAAHTLYLMTGERRYERAAREGMRLVAGQATQSPSAFGASLALMSRLAGEAEQLVVVRPASVGAGAVGLLRAARRHPAPLVALVTEEDAAALAEDGFELFAGRTSRDGLPTAYLCRDFVCRLPVTDPAALESGSS
;
A
#
# COMPACT_ATOMS: atom_id res chain seq x y z
N MET A 1 30.94 -10.52 -19.01
CA MET A 1 30.21 -10.32 -17.74
C MET A 1 29.04 -11.29 -17.75
N ALA A 2 28.76 -11.95 -16.62
CA ALA A 2 27.61 -12.84 -16.54
C ALA A 2 26.35 -11.97 -16.41
N ASN A 3 25.39 -12.11 -17.31
CA ASN A 3 24.14 -11.35 -17.23
C ASN A 3 23.24 -11.94 -16.13
N ARG A 4 23.41 -11.44 -14.90
CA ARG A 4 22.69 -11.95 -13.71
C ARG A 4 21.22 -11.53 -13.67
N LEU A 5 20.82 -10.52 -14.46
CA LEU A 5 19.46 -9.98 -14.43
C LEU A 5 18.54 -10.56 -15.52
N ALA A 6 19.09 -11.23 -16.54
CA ALA A 6 18.31 -11.76 -17.68
C ALA A 6 17.15 -12.67 -17.25
N ASP A 7 17.38 -13.51 -16.23
CA ASP A 7 16.39 -14.47 -15.73
C ASP A 7 15.59 -13.94 -14.53
N ALA A 8 15.77 -12.68 -14.13
CA ALA A 8 15.02 -12.09 -13.02
C ALA A 8 13.51 -12.10 -13.31
N ILE A 9 12.70 -12.33 -12.28
CA ILE A 9 11.24 -12.25 -12.41
C ILE A 9 10.80 -10.79 -12.63
N SER A 10 11.40 -9.84 -11.90
CA SER A 10 11.09 -8.43 -12.02
C SER A 10 11.34 -7.90 -13.44
N PRO A 11 10.32 -7.32 -14.09
CA PRO A 11 10.51 -6.58 -15.34
C PRO A 11 11.49 -5.42 -15.18
N TYR A 12 11.53 -4.78 -14.00
CA TYR A 12 12.48 -3.71 -13.70
C TYR A 12 13.92 -4.20 -13.81
N LEU A 13 14.28 -5.29 -13.12
CA LEU A 13 15.62 -5.87 -13.21
C LEU A 13 15.96 -6.29 -14.64
N ARG A 14 15.05 -6.97 -15.34
CA ARG A 14 15.27 -7.38 -16.73
C ARG A 14 15.49 -6.19 -17.67
N GLY A 15 14.83 -5.06 -17.43
CA GLY A 15 15.05 -3.82 -18.17
C GLY A 15 16.48 -3.27 -18.09
N HIS A 16 17.27 -3.73 -17.13
CA HIS A 16 18.68 -3.38 -16.95
C HIS A 16 19.67 -4.47 -17.38
N ALA A 17 19.19 -5.61 -17.86
CA ALA A 17 20.02 -6.77 -18.22
C ALA A 17 20.99 -6.48 -19.36
N ASP A 18 20.63 -5.57 -20.28
CA ASP A 18 21.45 -5.21 -21.44
C ASP A 18 22.33 -3.97 -21.19
N ASN A 19 22.28 -3.38 -19.98
CA ASN A 19 23.20 -2.29 -19.64
C ASN A 19 24.64 -2.83 -19.52
N PRO A 20 25.66 -2.04 -19.90
CA PRO A 20 27.07 -2.43 -19.76
C PRO A 20 27.55 -2.55 -18.30
N VAL A 21 26.74 -2.14 -17.32
CA VAL A 21 27.02 -2.30 -15.89
C VAL A 21 26.86 -3.76 -15.45
N ASP A 22 27.82 -4.28 -14.67
CA ASP A 22 27.81 -5.63 -14.09
C ASP A 22 26.88 -5.70 -12.88
N TRP A 23 25.57 -5.65 -13.13
CA TRP A 23 24.56 -5.64 -12.09
C TRP A 23 24.47 -6.97 -11.34
N PHE A 24 24.40 -6.88 -10.01
CA PHE A 24 23.91 -7.93 -9.14
C PHE A 24 22.43 -7.68 -8.79
N PRO A 25 21.59 -8.72 -8.71
CA PRO A 25 20.32 -8.59 -7.99
C PRO A 25 20.59 -8.40 -6.48
N TRP A 26 19.58 -7.95 -5.73
CA TRP A 26 19.68 -7.90 -4.27
C TRP A 26 19.99 -9.29 -3.69
N GLY A 27 21.03 -9.39 -2.87
CA GLY A 27 21.45 -10.67 -2.30
C GLY A 27 22.82 -10.61 -1.62
N ALA A 28 23.10 -11.60 -0.76
CA ALA A 28 24.34 -11.67 0.00
C ALA A 28 25.60 -11.80 -0.89
N GLU A 29 25.47 -12.35 -2.10
CA GLU A 29 26.56 -12.53 -3.06
C GLU A 29 27.23 -11.19 -3.43
N ALA A 30 26.44 -10.15 -3.67
CA ALA A 30 26.97 -8.84 -4.06
C ALA A 30 27.83 -8.22 -2.95
N PHE A 31 27.36 -8.30 -1.70
CA PHE A 31 28.13 -7.81 -0.55
C PHE A 31 29.37 -8.67 -0.27
N ALA A 32 29.31 -9.98 -0.51
CA ALA A 32 30.48 -10.86 -0.42
C ALA A 32 31.53 -10.50 -1.48
N GLU A 33 31.10 -10.19 -2.71
CA GLU A 33 31.98 -9.74 -3.79
C GLU A 33 32.60 -8.38 -3.47
N ALA A 34 31.82 -7.45 -2.92
CA ALA A 34 32.33 -6.15 -2.48
C ALA A 34 33.42 -6.28 -1.41
N ARG A 35 33.23 -7.18 -0.44
CA ARG A 35 34.26 -7.51 0.57
C ARG A 35 35.48 -8.17 -0.04
N ARG A 36 35.30 -9.09 -1.00
CA ARG A 36 36.41 -9.79 -1.68
C ARG A 36 37.28 -8.82 -2.48
N ARG A 37 36.65 -7.83 -3.12
CA ARG A 37 37.32 -6.78 -3.92
C ARG A 37 37.79 -5.58 -3.10
N ASP A 38 37.32 -5.46 -1.86
CA ASP A 38 37.52 -4.30 -0.97
C ASP A 38 37.09 -2.96 -1.61
N VAL A 39 35.91 -2.98 -2.24
CA VAL A 39 35.32 -1.83 -2.93
C VAL A 39 33.92 -1.50 -2.38
N PRO A 40 33.46 -0.23 -2.44
CA PRO A 40 32.13 0.15 -2.03
C PRO A 40 31.03 -0.48 -2.91
N VAL A 41 29.82 -0.47 -2.37
CA VAL A 41 28.61 -0.95 -3.05
C VAL A 41 27.80 0.24 -3.55
N LEU A 42 27.33 0.19 -4.79
CA LEU A 42 26.27 1.08 -5.29
C LEU A 42 24.95 0.32 -5.28
N VAL A 43 23.98 0.75 -4.49
CA VAL A 43 22.62 0.22 -4.47
C VAL A 43 21.71 1.16 -5.24
N SER A 44 21.15 0.69 -6.37
CA SER A 44 20.19 1.43 -7.19
C SER A 44 18.80 0.82 -7.07
N ILE A 45 17.87 1.57 -6.47
CA ILE A 45 16.50 1.14 -6.17
C ILE A 45 15.50 1.87 -7.07
N GLY A 46 14.55 1.14 -7.65
CA GLY A 46 13.47 1.68 -8.47
C GLY A 46 12.39 0.64 -8.75
N TYR A 47 11.56 0.89 -9.76
CA TYR A 47 10.45 0.01 -10.19
C TYR A 47 10.12 0.25 -11.66
N ALA A 48 9.37 -0.67 -12.28
CA ALA A 48 9.24 -0.77 -13.73
C ALA A 48 8.45 0.37 -14.39
N THR A 49 7.61 1.09 -13.65
CA THR A 49 6.76 2.17 -14.20
C THR A 49 7.34 3.57 -13.94
N CYS A 50 8.50 3.63 -13.28
CA CYS A 50 9.19 4.84 -12.85
C CYS A 50 9.85 5.60 -14.01
N HIS A 51 9.36 6.79 -14.36
CA HIS A 51 9.91 7.59 -15.47
C HIS A 51 11.41 7.92 -15.26
N TRP A 52 11.77 8.50 -14.12
CA TRP A 52 13.16 8.89 -13.85
C TRP A 52 14.11 7.69 -13.77
N CYS A 53 13.60 6.50 -13.43
CA CYS A 53 14.37 5.28 -13.45
C CYS A 53 14.72 4.88 -14.90
N HIS A 54 13.78 5.03 -15.85
CA HIS A 54 14.07 4.84 -17.27
C HIS A 54 15.03 5.89 -17.82
N VAL A 55 14.89 7.16 -17.42
CA VAL A 55 15.81 8.23 -17.80
C VAL A 55 17.24 7.87 -17.36
N MET A 56 17.45 7.52 -16.09
CA MET A 56 18.76 7.12 -15.57
C MET A 56 19.33 5.88 -16.27
N ALA A 57 18.47 4.90 -16.59
CA ALA A 57 18.86 3.70 -17.34
C ALA A 57 19.43 4.03 -18.72
N ARG A 58 18.71 4.86 -19.49
CA ARG A 58 19.08 5.21 -20.87
C ARG A 58 20.27 6.16 -20.93
N GLU A 59 20.33 7.13 -20.03
CA GLU A 59 21.31 8.22 -20.12
C GLU A 59 22.61 7.88 -19.39
N SER A 60 22.54 7.30 -18.20
CA SER A 60 23.70 7.10 -17.34
C SER A 60 24.19 5.65 -17.33
N PHE A 61 23.31 4.67 -17.10
CA PHE A 61 23.72 3.26 -17.00
C PHE A 61 24.05 2.61 -18.34
N SER A 62 23.58 3.20 -19.45
CA SER A 62 23.88 2.73 -20.81
C SER A 62 25.19 3.30 -21.38
N ASP A 63 25.79 4.31 -20.73
CA ASP A 63 27.07 4.86 -21.16
C ASP A 63 28.22 3.89 -20.81
N SER A 64 28.92 3.41 -21.85
CA SER A 64 29.99 2.43 -21.69
C SER A 64 31.17 2.91 -20.85
N THR A 65 31.44 4.22 -20.83
CA THR A 65 32.56 4.79 -20.05
C THR A 65 32.21 4.80 -18.56
N THR A 66 31.02 5.32 -18.24
CA THR A 66 30.45 5.33 -16.89
C THR A 66 30.34 3.91 -16.33
N ALA A 67 29.86 2.96 -17.15
CA ALA A 67 29.76 1.57 -16.74
C ALA A 67 31.12 0.91 -16.49
N ALA A 68 32.14 1.21 -17.30
CA ALA A 68 33.49 0.71 -17.07
C ALA A 68 34.07 1.24 -15.75
N GLU A 69 33.86 2.52 -15.42
CA GLU A 69 34.25 3.10 -14.14
C GLU A 69 33.52 2.45 -12.97
N LEU A 70 32.20 2.29 -13.09
CA LEU A 70 31.38 1.65 -12.07
C LEU A 70 31.81 0.20 -11.83
N ASN A 71 31.99 -0.59 -12.89
CA ASN A 71 32.39 -2.00 -12.81
C ASN A 71 33.78 -2.17 -12.22
N ALA A 72 34.71 -1.24 -12.47
CA ALA A 72 36.07 -1.30 -11.93
C ALA A 72 36.13 -0.97 -10.43
N ARG A 73 35.33 0.01 -9.98
CA ARG A 73 35.46 0.64 -8.66
C ARG A 73 34.37 0.29 -7.66
N PHE A 74 33.29 -0.37 -8.10
CA PHE A 74 32.13 -0.67 -7.27
C PHE A 74 31.61 -2.09 -7.54
N VAL A 75 30.82 -2.59 -6.59
CA VAL A 75 29.83 -3.63 -6.88
C VAL A 75 28.45 -2.96 -6.98
N ALA A 76 27.82 -3.08 -8.15
CA ALA A 76 26.54 -2.44 -8.43
C ALA A 76 25.38 -3.41 -8.20
N ILE A 77 24.42 -3.03 -7.35
CA ILE A 77 23.24 -3.81 -7.00
C ILE A 77 22.00 -3.10 -7.56
N LYS A 78 21.14 -3.88 -8.23
CA LYS A 78 19.84 -3.42 -8.71
C LYS A 78 18.71 -4.02 -7.88
N VAL A 79 17.82 -3.15 -7.40
CA VAL A 79 16.72 -3.53 -6.50
C VAL A 79 15.39 -3.04 -7.06
N ASP A 80 14.44 -3.95 -7.20
CA ASP A 80 13.03 -3.60 -7.42
C ASP A 80 12.36 -3.39 -6.06
N ARG A 81 11.91 -2.16 -5.78
CA ARG A 81 11.24 -1.82 -4.51
C ARG A 81 9.92 -2.55 -4.31
N GLU A 82 9.29 -3.01 -5.39
CA GLU A 82 8.03 -3.74 -5.27
C GLU A 82 8.28 -5.17 -4.78
N GLU A 83 9.41 -5.78 -5.16
CA GLU A 83 9.85 -7.07 -4.63
C GLU A 83 10.49 -6.92 -3.24
N HIS A 84 11.27 -5.87 -3.01
CA HIS A 84 12.02 -5.64 -1.77
C HIS A 84 11.66 -4.31 -1.09
N PRO A 85 10.42 -4.13 -0.60
CA PRO A 85 9.99 -2.86 -0.01
C PRO A 85 10.71 -2.54 1.31
N GLU A 86 11.11 -3.54 2.09
CA GLU A 86 11.90 -3.31 3.33
C GLU A 86 13.30 -2.76 3.03
N VAL A 87 13.90 -3.18 1.90
CA VAL A 87 15.21 -2.68 1.44
C VAL A 87 15.07 -1.23 0.98
N ASP A 88 14.01 -0.94 0.24
CA ASP A 88 13.64 0.43 -0.16
C ASP A 88 13.47 1.34 1.07
N ALA A 89 12.66 0.92 2.04
CA ALA A 89 12.42 1.69 3.27
C ALA A 89 13.71 1.94 4.07
N ALA A 90 14.54 0.90 4.26
CA ALA A 90 15.80 1.02 4.99
C ALA A 90 16.76 2.00 4.31
N TYR A 91 16.94 1.90 3.00
CA TYR A 91 17.86 2.79 2.28
C TYR A 91 17.30 4.19 2.05
N LEU A 92 15.99 4.37 1.95
CA LEU A 92 15.36 5.69 1.90
C LEU A 92 15.47 6.42 3.24
N ALA A 93 15.31 5.69 4.35
CA ALA A 93 15.59 6.20 5.69
C ALA A 93 17.08 6.60 5.83
N ALA A 94 18.01 5.77 5.36
CA ALA A 94 19.43 6.10 5.35
C ALA A 94 19.74 7.34 4.49
N ALA A 95 19.11 7.44 3.32
CA ALA A 95 19.33 8.53 2.37
C ALA A 95 18.91 9.91 2.92
N SER A 96 17.94 9.95 3.85
CA SER A 96 17.50 11.17 4.51
C SER A 96 18.60 11.90 5.29
N ALA A 97 19.70 11.21 5.65
CA ALA A 97 20.85 11.83 6.27
C ALA A 97 21.70 12.68 5.31
N PHE A 98 21.51 12.51 3.99
CA PHE A 98 22.35 13.12 2.96
C PHE A 98 21.60 14.07 2.03
N THR A 99 20.28 13.90 1.90
CA THR A 99 19.47 14.71 0.98
C THR A 99 18.05 14.91 1.47
N ASP A 100 17.53 16.12 1.27
CA ASP A 100 16.12 16.44 1.49
C ASP A 100 15.23 15.98 0.31
N ASN A 101 15.84 15.71 -0.85
CA ASN A 101 15.13 15.30 -2.07
C ASN A 101 15.09 13.78 -2.17
N LEU A 102 14.20 13.14 -1.40
CA LEU A 102 13.96 11.70 -1.45
C LEU A 102 13.02 11.33 -2.61
N GLY A 103 13.30 10.20 -3.25
CA GLY A 103 12.49 9.70 -4.36
C GLY A 103 13.22 8.63 -5.17
N TRP A 104 12.60 8.21 -6.28
CA TRP A 104 13.15 7.20 -7.18
C TRP A 104 13.55 7.82 -8.53
N PRO A 105 14.63 7.34 -9.17
CA PRO A 105 15.53 6.27 -8.74
C PRO A 105 16.32 6.71 -7.49
N LEU A 106 16.49 5.80 -6.54
CA LEU A 106 17.30 6.02 -5.34
C LEU A 106 18.67 5.41 -5.58
N THR A 107 19.73 6.20 -5.41
CA THR A 107 21.13 5.78 -5.63
C THR A 107 21.90 5.95 -4.34
N VAL A 108 22.26 4.84 -3.70
CA VAL A 108 22.99 4.82 -2.43
C VAL A 108 24.37 4.22 -2.61
N PHE A 109 25.37 4.86 -2.02
CA PHE A 109 26.71 4.31 -1.88
C PHE A 109 26.89 3.83 -0.45
N ALA A 110 27.25 2.57 -0.32
CA ALA A 110 27.37 1.86 0.94
C ALA A 110 28.72 1.17 1.08
N THR A 111 29.14 0.95 2.31
CA THR A 111 30.33 0.13 2.62
C THR A 111 30.08 -1.34 2.19
N PRO A 112 31.12 -2.19 2.13
CA PRO A 112 30.96 -3.63 1.93
C PRO A 112 30.10 -4.35 3.01
N SER A 113 29.81 -3.70 4.14
CA SER A 113 28.88 -4.16 5.17
C SER A 113 27.44 -3.68 4.96
N GLY A 114 27.17 -2.87 3.94
CA GLY A 114 25.85 -2.40 3.56
C GLY A 114 25.44 -1.04 4.12
N THR A 115 26.24 -0.44 5.00
CA THR A 115 25.92 0.83 5.65
C THR A 115 26.14 2.01 4.70
N ALA A 116 25.11 2.84 4.50
CA ALA A 116 25.16 3.99 3.61
C ALA A 116 26.10 5.09 4.12
N PHE A 117 26.88 5.68 3.22
CA PHE A 117 27.73 6.84 3.53
C PHE A 117 27.56 8.01 2.55
N PHE A 118 26.83 7.79 1.45
CA PHE A 118 26.41 8.85 0.54
C PHE A 118 25.16 8.39 -0.22
N ALA A 119 24.26 9.31 -0.54
CA ALA A 119 23.06 8.99 -1.31
C ALA A 119 22.61 10.18 -2.16
N GLY A 120 21.87 9.87 -3.22
CA GLY A 120 21.12 10.83 -4.02
C GLY A 120 20.03 10.12 -4.81
N THR A 121 19.36 10.85 -5.69
CA THR A 121 18.31 10.28 -6.54
C THR A 121 18.80 10.07 -7.96
N TYR A 122 18.41 10.97 -8.87
CA TYR A 122 18.85 10.99 -10.25
C TYR A 122 20.17 11.74 -10.40
N PHE A 123 21.16 11.11 -11.04
CA PHE A 123 22.40 11.75 -11.47
C PHE A 123 22.47 11.76 -13.01
N PRO A 124 22.58 12.94 -13.65
CA PRO A 124 22.66 13.04 -15.11
C PRO A 124 24.02 12.60 -15.67
N PRO A 125 24.12 12.25 -16.97
CA PRO A 125 25.41 11.87 -17.57
C PRO A 125 26.38 13.04 -17.68
N GLU A 126 25.84 14.26 -17.82
CA GLU A 126 26.58 15.53 -17.87
C GLU A 126 26.07 16.48 -16.79
N PRO A 127 26.87 17.44 -16.29
CA PRO A 127 26.43 18.37 -15.26
C PRO A 127 25.24 19.22 -15.74
N VAL A 128 24.19 19.33 -14.92
CA VAL A 128 22.99 20.13 -15.24
C VAL A 128 22.66 21.06 -14.08
N GLY A 129 22.84 22.37 -14.27
CA GLY A 129 22.70 23.35 -13.20
C GLY A 129 23.65 23.04 -12.05
N ASP A 130 23.12 22.96 -10.82
CA ASP A 130 23.89 22.61 -9.63
C ASP A 130 24.04 21.09 -9.41
N ARG A 131 23.50 20.25 -10.31
CA ARG A 131 23.60 18.80 -10.22
C ARG A 131 24.88 18.31 -10.91
N ALA A 132 25.76 17.68 -10.13
CA ALA A 132 26.93 17.00 -10.63
C ALA A 132 26.55 15.84 -11.56
N SER A 133 27.42 15.55 -12.54
CA SER A 133 27.23 14.36 -13.38
C SER A 133 27.48 13.09 -12.59
N PHE A 134 26.94 11.96 -13.07
CA PHE A 134 27.11 10.69 -12.41
C PHE A 134 28.59 10.30 -12.29
N ARG A 135 29.41 10.56 -13.33
CA ARG A 135 30.86 10.32 -13.28
C ARG A 135 31.57 11.18 -12.24
N GLN A 136 31.21 12.47 -12.10
CA GLN A 136 31.76 13.32 -11.04
C GLN A 136 31.44 12.78 -9.64
N VAL A 137 30.23 12.24 -9.47
CA VAL A 137 29.83 11.58 -8.21
C VAL A 137 30.62 10.29 -7.99
N LEU A 138 30.78 9.44 -9.01
CA LEU A 138 31.58 8.20 -8.93
C LEU A 138 33.04 8.49 -8.57
N ASP A 139 33.65 9.50 -9.19
CA ASP A 139 35.02 9.93 -8.89
C ASP A 139 35.15 10.44 -7.45
N ALA A 140 34.22 11.28 -6.99
CA ALA A 140 34.25 11.84 -5.64
C ALA A 140 34.05 10.76 -4.56
N VAL A 141 33.13 9.82 -4.79
CA VAL A 141 32.90 8.68 -3.89
C VAL A 141 34.12 7.76 -3.85
N TRP A 142 34.70 7.43 -5.01
CA TRP A 142 35.88 6.58 -5.08
C TRP A 142 37.10 7.22 -4.40
N ASP A 143 37.35 8.51 -4.65
CA ASP A 143 38.42 9.26 -3.98
C ASP A 143 38.21 9.30 -2.45
N ALA A 144 36.96 9.44 -1.99
CA ALA A 144 36.66 9.35 -0.56
C ALA A 144 36.95 7.94 0.01
N TRP A 145 36.59 6.87 -0.72
CA TRP A 145 36.87 5.49 -0.30
C TRP A 145 38.38 5.20 -0.23
N GLU A 146 39.14 5.57 -1.27
CA GLU A 146 40.56 5.25 -1.37
C GLU A 146 41.43 6.12 -0.45
N ASN A 147 41.18 7.43 -0.45
CA ASN A 147 42.07 8.39 0.20
C ASN A 147 41.56 8.90 1.56
N ARG A 148 40.27 8.68 1.87
CA ARG A 148 39.63 9.16 3.12
C ARG A 148 38.77 8.08 3.78
N ARG A 149 39.16 6.81 3.66
CA ARG A 149 38.41 5.65 4.16
C ARG A 149 37.92 5.79 5.60
N ALA A 150 38.79 6.26 6.51
CA ALA A 150 38.44 6.44 7.91
C ALA A 150 37.25 7.42 8.10
N ASN A 151 37.16 8.46 7.27
CA ASN A 151 36.02 9.38 7.30
C ASN A 151 34.76 8.69 6.77
N VAL A 152 34.86 7.94 5.67
CA VAL A 152 33.74 7.17 5.09
C VAL A 152 33.17 6.19 6.10
N GLU A 153 34.03 5.40 6.75
CA GLU A 153 33.62 4.41 7.76
C GLU A 153 33.01 5.08 8.99
N SER A 154 33.56 6.22 9.43
CA SER A 154 33.00 7.03 10.52
C SER A 154 31.63 7.60 10.15
N ASP A 155 31.45 8.11 8.93
CA ASP A 155 30.19 8.68 8.46
C ASP A 155 29.10 7.60 8.33
N ALA A 156 29.48 6.44 7.78
CA ALA A 156 28.62 5.27 7.72
C ALA A 156 28.18 4.82 9.12
N ALA A 157 29.13 4.71 10.06
CA ALA A 157 28.84 4.31 11.44
C ALA A 157 27.83 5.27 12.10
N ARG A 158 28.00 6.59 11.93
CA ARG A 158 27.06 7.59 12.46
C ARG A 158 25.66 7.44 11.88
N VAL A 159 25.53 7.18 10.59
CA VAL A 159 24.23 6.95 9.94
C VAL A 159 23.59 5.67 10.48
N GLY A 160 24.34 4.58 10.59
CA GLY A 160 23.87 3.31 11.15
C GLY A 160 23.41 3.45 12.62
N GLU A 161 24.18 4.15 13.44
CA GLU A 161 23.83 4.43 14.84
C GLU A 161 22.57 5.29 14.95
N ALA A 162 22.45 6.33 14.12
CA ALA A 162 21.27 7.21 14.08
C ALA A 162 20.02 6.43 13.66
N MET A 163 20.11 5.57 12.64
CA MET A 163 19.00 4.71 12.21
C MET A 163 18.61 3.72 13.31
N ALA A 164 19.57 3.06 13.95
CA ALA A 164 19.30 2.13 15.04
C ALA A 164 18.66 2.85 16.25
N ALA A 165 19.09 4.08 16.55
CA ALA A 165 18.48 4.92 17.58
C ALA A 165 17.05 5.36 17.21
N ALA A 166 16.83 5.77 15.96
CA ALA A 166 15.53 6.14 15.44
C ALA A 166 14.56 4.96 15.50
N ALA A 167 14.97 3.76 15.07
CA ALA A 167 14.17 2.54 15.15
C ALA A 167 13.78 2.21 16.61
N ARG A 168 14.71 2.31 17.56
CA ARG A 168 14.40 2.11 19.00
C ARG A 168 13.43 3.15 19.55
N SER A 169 13.55 4.40 19.10
CA SER A 169 12.65 5.48 19.52
C SER A 169 11.29 5.41 18.85
N ALA A 170 11.22 4.92 17.62
CA ALA A 170 9.99 4.81 16.83
C ALA A 170 9.01 3.79 17.41
N THR A 171 9.51 2.83 18.19
CA THR A 171 8.69 1.82 18.89
C THR A 171 8.54 2.10 20.39
N ALA A 172 8.82 3.33 20.84
CA ALA A 172 8.59 3.71 22.22
C ALA A 172 7.09 3.63 22.53
N VAL A 173 6.71 2.62 23.31
CA VAL A 173 5.31 2.33 23.62
C VAL A 173 4.64 3.56 24.25
N ALA A 174 3.64 4.09 23.57
CA ALA A 174 2.81 5.19 24.06
C ALA A 174 1.39 4.69 24.38
N GLU A 175 0.67 5.45 25.21
CA GLU A 175 -0.77 5.24 25.37
C GLU A 175 -1.50 5.55 24.06
N LEU A 176 -2.59 4.83 23.79
CA LEU A 176 -3.42 5.12 22.63
C LEU A 176 -4.10 6.48 22.80
N PRO A 177 -4.18 7.31 21.74
CA PRO A 177 -4.81 8.61 21.83
C PRO A 177 -6.32 8.49 22.02
N GLY A 178 -6.87 9.26 22.96
CA GLY A 178 -8.32 9.47 23.05
C GLY A 178 -8.84 10.42 21.97
N GLY A 179 -10.17 10.61 21.92
CA GLY A 179 -10.84 11.44 20.91
C GLY A 179 -10.25 12.85 20.75
N HIS A 180 -9.93 13.53 21.86
CA HIS A 180 -9.34 14.88 21.81
C HIS A 180 -7.97 14.94 21.12
N ALA A 181 -7.09 13.96 21.38
CA ALA A 181 -5.77 13.91 20.75
C ALA A 181 -5.87 13.57 19.26
N LEU A 182 -6.83 12.73 18.88
CA LEU A 182 -7.14 12.41 17.49
C LEU A 182 -7.70 13.63 16.74
N ASP A 183 -8.61 14.40 17.36
CA ASP A 183 -9.12 15.64 16.77
C ASP A 183 -8.01 16.70 16.65
N GLY A 184 -7.08 16.77 17.60
CA GLY A 184 -5.87 17.58 17.46
C GLY A 184 -4.95 17.15 16.31
N ALA A 185 -4.94 15.85 15.94
CA ALA A 185 -4.23 15.37 14.75
C ALA A 185 -4.94 15.82 13.46
N VAL A 186 -6.28 15.84 13.45
CA VAL A 186 -7.08 16.43 12.36
C VAL A 186 -6.77 17.93 12.22
N GLU A 187 -6.69 18.67 13.32
CA GLU A 187 -6.36 20.11 13.31
C GLU A 187 -4.98 20.37 12.69
N ARG A 188 -3.97 19.55 13.03
CA ARG A 188 -2.63 19.64 12.39
C ARG A 188 -2.68 19.41 10.89
N LEU A 189 -3.48 18.44 10.41
CA LEU A 189 -3.68 18.22 8.99
C LEU A 189 -4.40 19.40 8.33
N ALA A 190 -5.42 19.96 8.98
CA ALA A 190 -6.13 21.14 8.48
C ALA A 190 -5.21 22.37 8.37
N GLN A 191 -4.25 22.55 9.28
CA GLN A 191 -3.25 23.61 9.19
C GLN A 191 -2.28 23.43 8.01
N ALA A 192 -2.05 22.18 7.60
CA ALA A 192 -1.23 21.84 6.43
C ALA A 192 -2.03 21.80 5.11
N GLU A 193 -3.34 22.09 5.16
CA GLU A 193 -4.19 22.08 3.97
C GLU A 193 -3.83 23.23 3.02
N ASP A 194 -3.81 22.90 1.73
CA ASP A 194 -3.91 23.88 0.67
C ASP A 194 -5.36 24.37 0.50
N GLY A 195 -5.73 25.45 1.18
CA GLY A 195 -7.10 25.98 1.15
C GLY A 195 -7.61 26.45 -0.23
N LEU A 196 -6.74 26.60 -1.24
CA LEU A 196 -7.13 26.97 -2.60
C LEU A 196 -7.43 25.74 -3.47
N TYR A 197 -6.55 24.75 -3.45
CA TYR A 197 -6.61 23.58 -4.33
C TYR A 197 -7.03 22.27 -3.62
N GLY A 198 -7.23 22.29 -2.30
CA GLY A 198 -7.46 21.10 -1.46
C GLY A 198 -6.22 20.23 -1.34
N GLY A 199 -6.22 19.26 -0.41
CA GLY A 199 -5.07 18.38 -0.14
C GLY A 199 -3.93 19.08 0.60
N PHE A 200 -2.76 18.43 0.63
CA PHE A 200 -1.67 18.79 1.55
C PHE A 200 -0.38 19.14 0.81
N GLY A 201 0.41 20.03 1.40
CA GLY A 201 1.74 20.39 0.89
C GLY A 201 1.73 21.26 -0.36
N THR A 202 2.88 21.33 -1.03
CA THR A 202 3.10 22.15 -2.23
C THR A 202 3.33 21.25 -3.45
N ALA A 203 4.35 21.53 -4.27
CA ALA A 203 4.72 20.75 -5.44
C ALA A 203 6.01 19.95 -5.13
N PRO A 204 6.09 18.64 -5.47
CA PRO A 204 5.03 17.79 -6.01
C PRO A 204 3.92 17.49 -4.98
N LYS A 205 2.71 17.19 -5.46
CA LYS A 205 1.51 16.98 -4.64
C LYS A 205 0.92 15.59 -4.81
N PHE A 206 0.76 14.89 -3.69
CA PHE A 206 0.28 13.49 -3.63
C PHE A 206 -1.15 13.40 -3.07
N PRO A 207 -1.94 12.37 -3.47
CA PRO A 207 -3.25 12.05 -2.89
C PRO A 207 -3.23 11.80 -1.37
N VAL A 208 -2.19 11.11 -0.87
CA VAL A 208 -2.04 10.67 0.53
C VAL A 208 -3.29 9.93 1.03
N ALA A 209 -3.74 8.90 0.29
CA ALA A 209 -5.01 8.22 0.53
C ALA A 209 -5.22 7.71 1.98
N PRO A 210 -4.21 7.18 2.70
CA PRO A 210 -4.36 6.82 4.11
C PRO A 210 -4.80 7.99 5.02
N VAL A 211 -4.31 9.20 4.76
CA VAL A 211 -4.70 10.41 5.52
C VAL A 211 -6.16 10.77 5.24
N LEU A 212 -6.59 10.67 3.98
CA LEU A 212 -8.00 10.87 3.62
C LEU A 212 -8.90 9.84 4.31
N GLY A 213 -8.44 8.58 4.39
CA GLY A 213 -9.10 7.52 5.15
C GLY A 213 -9.27 7.87 6.63
N PHE A 214 -8.21 8.35 7.29
CA PHE A 214 -8.29 8.83 8.69
C PHE A 214 -9.30 9.95 8.86
N LEU A 215 -9.24 10.98 8.02
CA LEU A 215 -10.13 12.13 8.10
C LEU A 215 -11.61 11.71 7.96
N LEU A 216 -11.92 10.72 7.12
CA LEU A 216 -13.26 10.14 6.98
C LEU A 216 -13.70 9.31 8.19
N THR A 217 -12.79 8.91 9.09
CA THR A 217 -13.16 8.26 10.36
C THR A 217 -13.56 9.24 11.46
N ARG A 218 -13.34 10.56 11.26
CA ARG A 218 -13.58 11.59 12.28
C ARG A 218 -14.61 12.60 11.81
N PRO A 219 -15.64 12.93 12.63
CA PRO A 219 -16.56 14.02 12.31
C PRO A 219 -15.85 15.36 12.03
N ALA A 220 -14.79 15.67 12.79
CA ALA A 220 -13.97 16.88 12.61
C ALA A 220 -13.17 16.89 11.30
N GLY A 221 -12.82 15.72 10.75
CA GLY A 221 -12.02 15.60 9.52
C GLY A 221 -12.85 15.48 8.25
N ARG A 222 -14.13 15.14 8.37
CA ARG A 222 -15.02 14.83 7.24
C ARG A 222 -15.06 15.94 6.18
N GLU A 223 -15.23 17.19 6.57
CA GLU A 223 -15.35 18.29 5.61
C GLU A 223 -14.05 18.48 4.81
N LEU A 224 -12.89 18.41 5.47
CA LEU A 224 -11.57 18.48 4.86
C LEU A 224 -11.35 17.34 3.86
N ALA A 225 -11.73 16.11 4.23
CA ALA A 225 -11.64 14.96 3.33
C ALA A 225 -12.53 15.12 2.10
N LEU A 226 -13.81 15.46 2.28
CA LEU A 226 -14.76 15.61 1.18
C LEU A 226 -14.33 16.71 0.21
N ARG A 227 -13.89 17.87 0.73
CA ARG A 227 -13.36 18.96 -0.10
C ARG A 227 -12.13 18.53 -0.87
N THR A 228 -11.18 17.84 -0.24
CA THR A 228 -9.97 17.36 -0.92
C THR A 228 -10.29 16.35 -2.02
N LEU A 229 -11.12 15.35 -1.73
CA LEU A 229 -11.54 14.34 -2.69
C LEU A 229 -12.31 14.97 -3.87
N GLU A 230 -13.21 15.92 -3.62
CA GLU A 230 -13.94 16.60 -4.69
C GLU A 230 -13.00 17.38 -5.63
N ARG A 231 -12.01 18.10 -5.05
CA ARG A 231 -11.01 18.83 -5.84
C ARG A 231 -10.17 17.87 -6.70
N MET A 232 -9.72 16.76 -6.11
CA MET A 232 -8.96 15.75 -6.84
C MET A 232 -9.79 15.11 -7.98
N ALA A 233 -11.06 14.76 -7.73
CA ALA A 233 -11.96 14.17 -8.72
C ALA A 233 -12.16 15.04 -9.97
N GLY A 234 -12.14 16.36 -9.79
CA GLY A 234 -12.25 17.37 -10.86
C GLY A 234 -10.92 17.78 -11.50
N SER A 235 -9.80 17.20 -11.08
CA SER A 235 -8.46 17.64 -11.51
C SER A 235 -7.83 16.75 -12.59
N PRO A 236 -6.75 17.23 -13.27
CA PRO A 236 -5.96 16.43 -14.20
C PRO A 236 -5.24 15.21 -13.57
N LEU A 237 -5.24 15.08 -12.23
CA LEU A 237 -4.71 13.90 -11.55
C LEU A 237 -5.51 12.63 -11.85
N ARG A 238 -6.76 12.75 -12.29
CA ARG A 238 -7.60 11.64 -12.72
C ARG A 238 -7.60 11.53 -14.23
N ASP A 239 -7.46 10.31 -14.76
CA ASP A 239 -7.67 10.10 -16.19
C ASP A 239 -9.17 10.18 -16.51
N PRO A 240 -9.64 11.12 -17.35
CA PRO A 240 -11.06 11.25 -17.67
C PRO A 240 -11.57 10.15 -18.61
N VAL A 241 -10.68 9.36 -19.25
CA VAL A 241 -11.06 8.34 -20.23
C VAL A 241 -11.14 6.96 -19.59
N ASP A 242 -10.02 6.42 -19.12
CA ASP A 242 -9.98 5.07 -18.54
C ASP A 242 -10.38 5.06 -17.06
N GLY A 243 -10.51 6.25 -16.45
CA GLY A 243 -10.65 6.41 -15.01
C GLY A 243 -9.33 6.17 -14.27
N GLY A 244 -9.44 6.02 -12.95
CA GLY A 244 -8.27 5.92 -12.07
C GLY A 244 -7.46 7.21 -11.94
N PHE A 245 -6.56 7.22 -10.98
CA PHE A 245 -5.70 8.33 -10.62
C PHE A 245 -4.24 8.05 -10.98
N PHE A 246 -3.57 9.09 -11.43
CA PHE A 246 -2.11 9.17 -11.52
C PHE A 246 -1.51 9.33 -10.12
N ARG A 247 -0.27 8.89 -9.96
CA ARG A 247 0.40 8.80 -8.65
C ARG A 247 0.51 10.15 -7.94
N TYR A 248 0.91 11.20 -8.66
CA TYR A 248 1.04 12.55 -8.11
C TYR A 248 1.07 13.63 -9.20
N ALA A 249 0.85 14.87 -8.79
CA ALA A 249 0.98 16.05 -9.63
C ALA A 249 2.31 16.76 -9.41
N THR A 250 2.95 17.24 -10.48
CA THR A 250 4.15 18.09 -10.35
C THR A 250 3.81 19.51 -9.93
N ARG A 251 2.53 19.89 -9.98
CA ARG A 251 2.04 21.21 -9.60
C ARG A 251 1.13 21.14 -8.38
N ARG A 252 1.08 22.25 -7.65
CA ARG A 252 0.26 22.45 -6.45
C ARG A 252 -1.25 22.35 -6.73
N ASP A 253 -1.67 22.67 -7.94
CA ASP A 253 -3.07 22.70 -8.39
C ASP A 253 -3.56 21.38 -9.00
N TRP A 254 -2.80 20.29 -8.80
CA TRP A 254 -3.07 18.95 -9.35
C TRP A 254 -2.89 18.82 -10.87
N SER A 255 -2.35 19.86 -11.55
CA SER A 255 -1.99 19.78 -12.96
C SER A 255 -0.62 19.12 -13.18
N ASP A 256 -0.34 18.78 -14.45
CA ASP A 256 0.90 18.11 -14.89
C ASP A 256 1.24 16.86 -14.05
N PRO A 257 0.41 15.79 -14.11
CA PRO A 257 0.68 14.57 -13.36
C PRO A 257 1.95 13.87 -13.85
N HIS A 258 2.61 13.15 -12.94
CA HIS A 258 3.43 12.02 -13.33
C HIS A 258 2.53 10.84 -13.60
N TYR A 259 2.57 10.33 -14.82
CA TYR A 259 1.47 9.56 -15.40
C TYR A 259 1.44 8.07 -15.00
N GLU A 260 2.22 7.71 -13.97
CA GLU A 260 2.18 6.38 -13.34
C GLU A 260 0.82 6.15 -12.70
N ARG A 261 0.24 4.97 -12.88
CA ARG A 261 -1.02 4.59 -12.22
C ARG A 261 -0.82 3.32 -11.41
N MET A 262 -0.78 3.46 -10.09
CA MET A 262 -0.48 2.37 -9.16
C MET A 262 -1.75 1.67 -8.67
N LEU A 263 -1.68 0.34 -8.45
CA LEU A 263 -2.79 -0.45 -7.91
C LEU A 263 -3.21 0.02 -6.52
N TYR A 264 -2.26 0.16 -5.58
CA TYR A 264 -2.57 0.53 -4.20
C TYR A 264 -3.19 1.92 -4.09
N ASP A 265 -2.70 2.90 -4.86
CA ASP A 265 -3.24 4.28 -4.84
C ASP A 265 -4.72 4.26 -5.25
N ASN A 266 -5.02 3.54 -6.34
CA ASN A 266 -6.37 3.43 -6.87
C ASN A 266 -7.29 2.59 -5.97
N ALA A 267 -6.79 1.50 -5.38
CA ALA A 267 -7.56 0.71 -4.42
C ALA A 267 -7.97 1.54 -3.19
N LEU A 268 -7.02 2.25 -2.58
CA LEU A 268 -7.30 3.07 -1.39
C LEU A 268 -8.19 4.28 -1.72
N LEU A 269 -8.04 4.88 -2.89
CA LEU A 269 -8.93 5.95 -3.34
C LEU A 269 -10.34 5.42 -3.64
N LEU A 270 -10.50 4.22 -4.21
CA LEU A 270 -11.82 3.61 -4.42
C LEU A 270 -12.59 3.50 -3.11
N ASP A 271 -11.93 3.00 -2.05
CA ASP A 271 -12.51 2.94 -0.70
C ASP A 271 -12.87 4.35 -0.19
N ALA A 272 -11.95 5.31 -0.29
CA ALA A 272 -12.18 6.68 0.16
C ALA A 272 -13.38 7.35 -0.55
N TYR A 273 -13.52 7.18 -1.87
CA TYR A 273 -14.65 7.73 -2.63
C TYR A 273 -15.98 7.02 -2.32
N ALA A 274 -15.97 5.70 -2.06
CA ALA A 274 -17.16 4.98 -1.62
C ALA A 274 -17.62 5.46 -0.23
N VAL A 275 -16.69 5.61 0.72
CA VAL A 275 -16.99 6.17 2.05
C VAL A 275 -17.42 7.63 1.95
N ALA A 276 -16.79 8.45 1.10
CA ALA A 276 -17.23 9.82 0.85
C ALA A 276 -18.68 9.86 0.36
N ARG A 277 -19.07 8.98 -0.58
CA ARG A 277 -20.45 8.85 -1.06
C ARG A 277 -21.43 8.52 0.07
N GLN A 278 -21.01 7.67 1.00
CA GLN A 278 -21.78 7.32 2.20
C GLN A 278 -21.96 8.50 3.16
N GLN A 279 -20.96 9.38 3.28
CA GLN A 279 -20.90 10.48 4.25
C GLN A 279 -21.35 11.86 3.72
N GLY A 280 -22.09 11.89 2.60
CA GLY A 280 -22.65 13.13 2.04
C GLY A 280 -21.93 13.65 0.79
N GLY A 281 -20.99 12.88 0.23
CA GLY A 281 -20.51 13.11 -1.12
C GLY A 281 -21.66 12.93 -2.13
N ASP A 282 -21.83 13.92 -3.00
CA ASP A 282 -22.86 13.92 -4.03
C ASP A 282 -22.52 12.93 -5.17
N GLY A 283 -23.09 13.11 -6.36
CA GLY A 283 -22.83 12.24 -7.51
C GLY A 283 -21.36 12.23 -7.98
N TRP A 284 -20.53 13.20 -7.58
CA TRP A 284 -19.10 13.22 -7.94
C TRP A 284 -18.35 12.03 -7.33
N ALA A 285 -18.68 11.64 -6.10
CA ALA A 285 -17.98 10.58 -5.38
C ALA A 285 -18.26 9.22 -6.04
N GLU A 286 -19.53 8.95 -6.33
CA GLU A 286 -19.96 7.72 -7.01
C GLU A 286 -19.38 7.61 -8.43
N ARG A 287 -19.45 8.68 -9.25
CA ARG A 287 -18.86 8.67 -10.60
C ARG A 287 -17.35 8.44 -10.57
N THR A 288 -16.67 8.99 -9.56
CA THR A 288 -15.22 8.82 -9.43
C THR A 288 -14.88 7.39 -9.01
N ALA A 289 -15.61 6.82 -8.07
CA ALA A 289 -15.48 5.42 -7.68
C ALA A 289 -15.74 4.47 -8.87
N ASP A 290 -16.80 4.71 -9.67
CA ASP A 290 -17.08 3.93 -10.87
C ASP A 290 -15.91 4.00 -11.87
N GLY A 291 -15.30 5.18 -12.06
CA GLY A 291 -14.13 5.36 -12.91
C GLY A 291 -12.89 4.62 -12.40
N ILE A 292 -12.62 4.66 -11.09
CA ILE A 292 -11.51 3.90 -10.50
C ILE A 292 -11.74 2.40 -10.66
N ALA A 293 -12.94 1.90 -10.37
CA ALA A 293 -13.27 0.49 -10.55
C ALA A 293 -13.15 0.07 -12.03
N GLY A 294 -13.54 0.95 -12.97
CA GLY A 294 -13.33 0.76 -14.40
C GLY A 294 -11.86 0.56 -14.76
N PHE A 295 -10.96 1.38 -14.21
CA PHE A 295 -9.52 1.23 -14.38
C PHE A 295 -9.00 -0.09 -13.80
N LEU A 296 -9.37 -0.43 -12.55
CA LEU A 296 -8.93 -1.67 -11.91
C LEU A 296 -9.37 -2.91 -12.71
N LEU A 297 -10.64 -2.95 -13.11
CA LEU A 297 -11.25 -4.13 -13.77
C LEU A 297 -10.94 -4.20 -15.26
N GLY A 298 -10.75 -3.07 -15.93
CA GLY A 298 -10.55 -2.99 -17.37
C GLY A 298 -9.08 -2.91 -17.80
N VAL A 299 -8.21 -2.33 -16.97
CA VAL A 299 -6.78 -2.10 -17.32
C VAL A 299 -5.85 -2.97 -16.50
N LEU A 300 -6.02 -3.04 -15.17
CA LEU A 300 -5.07 -3.76 -14.31
C LEU A 300 -5.39 -5.23 -14.13
N ARG A 301 -6.65 -5.65 -14.32
CA ARG A 301 -7.04 -7.04 -14.16
C ARG A 301 -6.30 -7.96 -15.14
N GLN A 302 -5.66 -8.99 -14.62
CA GLN A 302 -4.84 -9.90 -15.43
C GLN A 302 -5.65 -11.13 -15.90
N PRO A 303 -5.42 -11.64 -17.13
CA PRO A 303 -6.06 -12.87 -17.60
C PRO A 303 -5.74 -14.09 -16.73
N SER A 304 -4.57 -14.10 -16.07
CA SER A 304 -4.17 -15.13 -15.12
C SER A 304 -4.92 -15.06 -13.78
N GLY A 305 -5.74 -14.03 -13.57
CA GLY A 305 -6.35 -13.66 -12.30
C GLY A 305 -5.50 -12.67 -11.51
N GLY A 306 -6.14 -11.99 -10.55
CA GLY A 306 -5.57 -10.86 -9.81
C GLY A 306 -5.43 -9.58 -10.64
N PHE A 307 -4.72 -8.62 -10.05
CA PHE A 307 -4.46 -7.29 -10.58
C PHE A 307 -2.95 -7.05 -10.68
N ALA A 308 -2.54 -6.44 -11.79
CA ALA A 308 -1.19 -5.92 -12.02
C ALA A 308 -0.81 -4.83 -11.02
N SER A 309 0.48 -4.67 -10.75
CA SER A 309 0.98 -3.73 -9.75
C SER A 309 0.80 -2.27 -10.16
N ALA A 310 0.98 -1.96 -11.45
CA ALA A 310 0.87 -0.62 -11.99
C ALA A 310 0.75 -0.58 -13.52
N GLN A 311 0.43 0.60 -14.04
CA GLN A 311 0.61 0.95 -15.44
C GLN A 311 1.68 2.05 -15.60
N ASP A 312 2.52 1.89 -16.63
CA ASP A 312 3.66 2.74 -16.95
C ASP A 312 3.23 4.19 -17.21
N SER A 313 4.11 5.11 -16.82
CA SER A 313 3.99 6.55 -17.11
C SER A 313 4.30 6.88 -18.56
N GLU A 314 5.09 6.04 -19.22
CA GLU A 314 5.52 6.23 -20.60
C GLU A 314 4.72 5.39 -21.60
N SER A 315 4.53 5.95 -22.79
CA SER A 315 3.95 5.27 -23.96
C SER A 315 4.88 5.44 -25.16
N ILE A 316 4.82 4.52 -26.13
CA ILE A 316 5.54 4.67 -27.38
C ILE A 316 4.66 5.43 -28.37
N ILE A 317 5.07 6.64 -28.73
CA ILE A 317 4.43 7.48 -29.75
C ILE A 317 5.46 7.80 -30.82
N ASP A 318 5.15 7.49 -32.08
CA ASP A 318 6.05 7.70 -33.23
C ASP A 318 7.45 7.08 -33.03
N GLY A 319 7.51 5.92 -32.36
CA GLY A 319 8.76 5.21 -32.05
C GLY A 319 9.57 5.78 -30.88
N ALA A 320 9.11 6.86 -30.24
CA ALA A 320 9.72 7.44 -29.06
C ALA A 320 8.93 7.09 -27.80
N ARG A 321 9.63 6.69 -26.73
CA ARG A 321 9.07 6.47 -25.40
C ARG A 321 8.93 7.83 -24.70
N VAL A 322 7.70 8.28 -24.45
CA VAL A 322 7.40 9.62 -23.93
C VAL A 322 6.40 9.54 -22.78
N GLU A 323 6.74 10.19 -21.67
CA GLU A 323 5.89 10.26 -20.48
C GLU A 323 4.59 11.03 -20.80
N GLY A 324 3.45 10.44 -20.48
CA GLY A 324 2.16 11.12 -20.53
C GLY A 324 1.58 11.37 -21.93
N ALA A 325 2.30 11.02 -23.00
CA ALA A 325 1.91 11.38 -24.36
C ALA A 325 0.57 10.77 -24.76
N TYR A 326 0.35 9.47 -24.44
CA TYR A 326 -0.94 8.80 -24.59
C TYR A 326 -2.07 9.53 -23.86
N TYR A 327 -1.85 9.90 -22.59
CA TYR A 327 -2.88 10.49 -21.74
C TYR A 327 -3.28 11.91 -22.15
N ARG A 328 -2.39 12.65 -22.82
CA ARG A 328 -2.69 13.99 -23.35
C ARG A 328 -3.52 13.94 -24.64
N GLN A 329 -3.72 12.77 -25.25
CA GLN A 329 -4.54 12.64 -26.45
C GLN A 329 -6.04 12.61 -26.12
N PRO A 330 -6.89 13.18 -26.99
CA PRO A 330 -8.34 13.02 -26.90
C PRO A 330 -8.76 11.54 -26.88
N ALA A 331 -9.86 11.23 -26.19
CA ALA A 331 -10.38 9.86 -26.09
C ALA A 331 -10.56 9.17 -27.46
N SER A 332 -11.03 9.90 -28.47
CA SER A 332 -11.22 9.40 -29.83
C SER A 332 -9.92 9.04 -30.56
N GLN A 333 -8.78 9.51 -30.09
CA GLN A 333 -7.46 9.23 -30.67
C GLN A 333 -6.73 8.12 -29.91
N ARG A 334 -6.95 7.99 -28.60
CA ARG A 334 -6.33 6.94 -27.77
C ARG A 334 -6.63 5.53 -28.27
N VAL A 335 -7.82 5.30 -28.83
CA VAL A 335 -8.22 3.99 -29.39
C VAL A 335 -7.34 3.50 -30.54
N ALA A 336 -6.61 4.41 -31.19
CA ALA A 336 -5.68 4.08 -32.28
C ALA A 336 -4.22 3.99 -31.83
N LEU A 337 -3.95 4.22 -30.53
CA LEU A 337 -2.62 4.20 -29.95
C LEU A 337 -2.42 2.94 -29.11
N GLU A 338 -1.18 2.50 -29.02
CA GLU A 338 -0.81 1.47 -28.05
C GLU A 338 -0.90 2.08 -26.63
N PRO A 339 -1.66 1.46 -25.71
CA PRO A 339 -1.75 1.96 -24.35
C PRO A 339 -0.40 1.79 -23.63
N PRO A 340 -0.11 2.64 -22.62
CA PRO A 340 1.06 2.47 -21.79
C PRO A 340 1.15 1.05 -21.21
N PRO A 341 2.34 0.42 -21.21
CA PRO A 341 2.52 -0.94 -20.72
C PRO A 341 2.03 -1.13 -19.29
N VAL A 342 1.54 -2.32 -18.97
CA VAL A 342 1.14 -2.72 -17.62
C VAL A 342 2.26 -3.57 -17.01
N ASP A 343 2.73 -3.23 -15.81
CA ASP A 343 3.57 -4.14 -15.01
C ASP A 343 2.67 -5.24 -14.46
N ALA A 344 2.58 -6.35 -15.20
CA ALA A 344 1.69 -7.48 -14.92
C ALA A 344 2.04 -8.27 -13.64
N LYS A 345 3.03 -7.82 -12.86
CA LYS A 345 3.39 -8.43 -11.58
C LYS A 345 2.22 -8.33 -10.62
N VAL A 346 1.84 -9.48 -10.05
CA VAL A 346 0.78 -9.58 -9.03
C VAL A 346 1.46 -9.56 -7.67
N LEU A 347 1.22 -8.51 -6.88
CA LEU A 347 1.72 -8.37 -5.51
C LEU A 347 0.62 -8.73 -4.52
N THR A 348 0.92 -9.57 -3.52
CA THR A 348 -0.09 -10.15 -2.62
C THR A 348 -0.81 -9.08 -1.80
N GLY A 349 -0.07 -8.22 -1.09
CA GLY A 349 -0.65 -7.17 -0.25
C GLY A 349 -1.47 -6.14 -1.05
N TRP A 350 -0.95 -5.68 -2.20
CA TRP A 350 -1.65 -4.72 -3.05
C TRP A 350 -2.92 -5.28 -3.68
N ASN A 351 -2.91 -6.57 -4.04
CA ASN A 351 -4.13 -7.26 -4.47
C ASN A 351 -5.12 -7.38 -3.31
N GLY A 352 -4.65 -7.62 -2.08
CA GLY A 352 -5.47 -7.55 -0.87
C GLY A 352 -6.19 -6.21 -0.71
N PHE A 353 -5.47 -5.09 -0.88
CA PHE A 353 -6.09 -3.76 -0.86
C PHE A 353 -7.15 -3.59 -1.97
N ALA A 354 -6.87 -4.05 -3.19
CA ALA A 354 -7.81 -3.97 -4.30
C ALA A 354 -9.07 -4.84 -4.08
N ILE A 355 -8.90 -6.06 -3.57
CA ILE A 355 -9.99 -6.98 -3.20
C ILE A 355 -10.88 -6.32 -2.14
N GLY A 356 -10.28 -5.80 -1.06
CA GLY A 356 -11.01 -5.14 0.02
C GLY A 356 -11.76 -3.89 -0.47
N ALA A 357 -11.11 -3.06 -1.28
CA ALA A 357 -11.72 -1.86 -1.83
C ALA A 357 -12.89 -2.19 -2.77
N LEU A 358 -12.75 -3.17 -3.67
CA LEU A 358 -13.84 -3.61 -4.56
C LEU A 358 -14.99 -4.24 -3.79
N ALA A 359 -14.71 -5.04 -2.76
CA ALA A 359 -15.73 -5.63 -1.90
C ALA A 359 -16.51 -4.56 -1.12
N ARG A 360 -15.81 -3.66 -0.44
CA ARG A 360 -16.41 -2.58 0.37
C ARG A 360 -17.13 -1.55 -0.48
N ALA A 361 -16.51 -1.07 -1.57
CA ALA A 361 -17.15 -0.14 -2.49
C ALA A 361 -18.32 -0.80 -3.24
N GLY A 362 -18.18 -2.06 -3.65
CA GLY A 362 -19.25 -2.82 -4.29
C GLY A 362 -20.45 -3.01 -3.36
N ARG A 363 -20.20 -3.20 -2.07
CA ARG A 363 -21.24 -3.21 -1.03
C ARG A 363 -21.90 -1.84 -0.89
N ILE A 364 -21.14 -0.77 -0.68
CA ILE A 364 -21.66 0.60 -0.43
C ILE A 364 -22.46 1.13 -1.64
N LEU A 365 -21.94 0.93 -2.85
CA LEU A 365 -22.49 1.47 -4.10
C LEU A 365 -23.43 0.49 -4.83
N ASP A 366 -23.71 -0.67 -4.25
CA ASP A 366 -24.56 -1.71 -4.85
C ASP A 366 -24.08 -2.17 -6.24
N ARG A 367 -22.80 -2.56 -6.31
CA ARG A 367 -22.13 -3.10 -7.50
C ARG A 367 -21.74 -4.57 -7.25
N PRO A 368 -22.66 -5.54 -7.35
CA PRO A 368 -22.35 -6.95 -7.09
C PRO A 368 -21.27 -7.53 -8.01
N ALA A 369 -21.13 -6.99 -9.23
CA ALA A 369 -20.06 -7.37 -10.15
C ALA A 369 -18.65 -7.06 -9.60
N TRP A 370 -18.50 -6.04 -8.76
CA TRP A 370 -17.21 -5.71 -8.14
C TRP A 370 -16.86 -6.70 -7.04
N ILE A 371 -17.85 -7.14 -6.26
CA ILE A 371 -17.69 -8.20 -5.25
C ILE A 371 -17.30 -9.52 -5.92
N ALA A 372 -17.96 -9.87 -7.04
CA ALA A 372 -17.62 -11.05 -7.81
C ALA A 372 -16.19 -11.00 -8.37
N ALA A 373 -15.77 -9.86 -8.94
CA ALA A 373 -14.39 -9.69 -9.41
C ALA A 373 -13.35 -9.76 -8.27
N ALA A 374 -13.69 -9.25 -7.09
CA ALA A 374 -12.86 -9.36 -5.89
C ALA A 374 -12.73 -10.82 -5.43
N ALA A 375 -13.82 -11.60 -5.47
CA ALA A 375 -13.81 -13.03 -5.18
C ALA A 375 -12.93 -13.82 -6.16
N GLU A 376 -13.09 -13.58 -7.47
CA GLU A 376 -12.27 -14.24 -8.49
C GLU A 376 -10.77 -13.93 -8.32
N ALA A 377 -10.43 -12.70 -7.92
CA ALA A 377 -9.04 -12.36 -7.58
C ALA A 377 -8.57 -13.07 -6.30
N ALA A 378 -9.38 -13.05 -5.23
CA ALA A 378 -9.08 -13.69 -3.96
C ALA A 378 -8.83 -15.21 -4.11
N ASP A 379 -9.66 -15.91 -4.87
CA ASP A 379 -9.51 -17.34 -5.15
C ASP A 379 -8.16 -17.64 -5.83
N VAL A 380 -7.77 -16.82 -6.82
CA VAL A 380 -6.49 -16.99 -7.52
C VAL A 380 -5.31 -16.72 -6.60
N LEU A 381 -5.39 -15.69 -5.77
CA LEU A 381 -4.35 -15.37 -4.80
C LEU A 381 -4.23 -16.47 -3.73
N LEU A 382 -5.33 -16.96 -3.17
CA LEU A 382 -5.30 -18.07 -2.23
C LEU A 382 -4.75 -19.36 -2.86
N ALA A 383 -5.05 -19.63 -4.13
CA ALA A 383 -4.54 -20.82 -4.82
C ALA A 383 -3.06 -20.73 -5.20
N ARG A 384 -2.53 -19.53 -5.49
CA ARG A 384 -1.18 -19.37 -6.07
C ARG A 384 -0.18 -18.71 -5.13
N HIS A 385 -0.66 -17.85 -4.23
CA HIS A 385 0.18 -17.04 -3.36
C HIS A 385 0.18 -17.52 -1.92
N ARG A 386 -0.71 -18.44 -1.53
CA ARG A 386 -0.62 -19.18 -0.26
C ARG A 386 0.06 -20.52 -0.51
N ARG A 387 1.20 -20.74 0.14
CA ARG A 387 1.96 -22.00 0.07
C ARG A 387 1.29 -23.07 0.92
N ALA A 388 1.71 -24.33 0.74
CA ALA A 388 1.18 -25.46 1.49
C ALA A 388 1.41 -25.38 3.01
N ASP A 389 2.44 -24.65 3.44
CA ASP A 389 2.75 -24.35 4.84
C ASP A 389 1.97 -23.13 5.37
N GLY A 390 1.08 -22.54 4.55
CA GLY A 390 0.29 -21.37 4.89
C GLY A 390 0.99 -20.02 4.64
N MET A 391 2.31 -20.01 4.43
CA MET A 391 3.06 -18.77 4.18
C MET A 391 2.70 -18.15 2.84
N LEU A 392 2.81 -16.83 2.75
CA LEU A 392 2.57 -16.10 1.53
C LEU A 392 3.83 -16.00 0.67
N VAL A 393 3.62 -15.80 -0.63
CA VAL A 393 4.65 -15.30 -1.56
C VAL A 393 4.46 -13.80 -1.75
N ARG A 394 5.54 -13.04 -1.95
CA ARG A 394 5.46 -11.59 -2.18
C ARG A 394 4.78 -11.25 -3.50
N ALA A 395 5.30 -11.83 -4.57
CA ALA A 395 4.92 -11.49 -5.93
C ALA A 395 4.91 -12.71 -6.86
N SER A 396 4.12 -12.64 -7.93
CA SER A 396 4.22 -13.54 -9.06
C SER A 396 4.11 -12.80 -10.39
N LEU A 397 4.66 -13.39 -11.44
CA LEU A 397 4.56 -12.90 -12.81
C LEU A 397 4.56 -14.09 -13.77
N ALA A 398 3.56 -14.16 -14.64
CA ALA A 398 3.44 -15.21 -15.66
C ALA A 398 3.62 -16.65 -15.10
N GLY A 399 3.08 -16.91 -13.90
CA GLY A 399 3.15 -18.22 -13.24
C GLY A 399 4.45 -18.52 -12.48
N ARG A 400 5.44 -17.62 -12.52
CA ARG A 400 6.64 -17.70 -11.67
C ARG A 400 6.41 -16.92 -10.38
N VAL A 401 6.91 -17.43 -9.26
CA VAL A 401 6.88 -16.73 -7.97
C VAL A 401 8.23 -16.04 -7.72
N SER A 402 8.19 -14.90 -7.04
CA SER A 402 9.39 -14.19 -6.61
C SER A 402 10.12 -14.95 -5.51
N ALA A 403 11.44 -14.79 -5.47
CA ALA A 403 12.27 -15.26 -4.36
C ALA A 403 12.30 -14.28 -3.17
N ALA A 404 11.77 -13.07 -3.34
CA ALA A 404 11.65 -12.11 -2.24
C ALA A 404 10.67 -12.62 -1.18
N ALA A 405 11.01 -12.37 0.09
CA ALA A 405 10.18 -12.74 1.22
C ALA A 405 8.86 -11.94 1.19
N ALA A 406 7.75 -12.61 1.51
CA ALA A 406 6.50 -11.91 1.78
C ALA A 406 6.68 -11.09 3.05
N THR A 407 6.25 -9.84 2.99
CA THR A 407 6.38 -8.89 4.10
C THR A 407 5.10 -8.88 4.92
N LEU A 408 5.13 -8.25 6.10
CA LEU A 408 3.93 -8.10 6.93
C LEU A 408 2.78 -7.36 6.20
N GLU A 409 3.10 -6.50 5.23
CA GLU A 409 2.12 -5.84 4.34
C GLU A 409 1.34 -6.85 3.49
N ASP A 410 1.98 -7.93 3.04
CA ASP A 410 1.30 -8.96 2.26
C ASP A 410 0.24 -9.70 3.07
N TYR A 411 0.57 -10.04 4.32
CA TYR A 411 -0.34 -10.73 5.23
C TYR A 411 -1.48 -9.81 5.66
N GLY A 412 -1.17 -8.61 6.15
CA GLY A 412 -2.16 -7.65 6.60
C GLY A 412 -3.07 -7.16 5.46
N GLY A 413 -2.50 -6.88 4.29
CA GLY A 413 -3.24 -6.44 3.11
C GLY A 413 -4.19 -7.51 2.59
N LEU A 414 -3.72 -8.75 2.44
CA LEU A 414 -4.58 -9.86 1.99
C LEU A 414 -5.64 -10.22 3.03
N ALA A 415 -5.27 -10.36 4.30
CA ALA A 415 -6.23 -10.67 5.37
C ALA A 415 -7.33 -9.60 5.47
N GLY A 416 -6.96 -8.31 5.42
CA GLY A 416 -7.92 -7.21 5.39
C GLY A 416 -8.88 -7.27 4.20
N GLY A 417 -8.36 -7.56 2.99
CA GLY A 417 -9.17 -7.72 1.78
C GLY A 417 -10.15 -8.87 1.86
N LEU A 418 -9.70 -10.03 2.35
CA LEU A 418 -10.52 -11.23 2.53
C LEU A 418 -11.64 -11.03 3.57
N LEU A 419 -11.38 -10.29 4.65
CA LEU A 419 -12.40 -9.95 5.64
C LEU A 419 -13.48 -9.03 5.06
N GLU A 420 -13.09 -7.98 4.33
CA GLU A 420 -14.06 -7.10 3.65
C GLU A 420 -14.89 -7.87 2.61
N LEU A 421 -14.28 -8.83 1.91
CA LEU A 421 -14.97 -9.71 0.97
C LEU A 421 -16.00 -10.62 1.67
N ALA A 422 -15.64 -11.23 2.80
CA ALA A 422 -16.56 -12.03 3.60
C ALA A 422 -17.74 -11.17 4.10
N LEU A 423 -17.47 -9.96 4.61
CA LEU A 423 -18.48 -9.01 5.08
C LEU A 423 -19.40 -8.51 3.94
N ALA A 424 -18.90 -8.46 2.70
CA ALA A 424 -19.70 -8.11 1.54
C ALA A 424 -20.58 -9.27 1.00
N GLY A 425 -20.47 -10.46 1.58
CA GLY A 425 -21.20 -11.66 1.14
C GLY A 425 -20.48 -12.44 0.04
N GLY A 426 -19.15 -12.39 0.00
CA GLY A 426 -18.33 -13.19 -0.93
C GLY A 426 -18.22 -14.67 -0.53
N GLY A 427 -18.47 -15.00 0.74
CA GLY A 427 -18.47 -16.37 1.28
C GLY A 427 -17.67 -16.50 2.59
N PRO A 428 -18.00 -17.51 3.43
CA PRO A 428 -17.43 -17.69 4.77
C PRO A 428 -15.94 -18.05 4.76
N GLY A 429 -15.49 -18.81 3.75
CA GLY A 429 -14.12 -19.33 3.67
C GLY A 429 -13.04 -18.24 3.63
N TYR A 430 -13.37 -17.03 3.14
CA TYR A 430 -12.45 -15.91 3.13
C TYR A 430 -12.15 -15.38 4.54
N ALA A 431 -13.14 -15.38 5.44
CA ALA A 431 -12.92 -14.98 6.83
C ALA A 431 -12.00 -15.98 7.56
N VAL A 432 -12.17 -17.28 7.31
CA VAL A 432 -11.29 -18.33 7.84
C VAL A 432 -9.87 -18.16 7.33
N ALA A 433 -9.69 -18.00 6.02
CA ALA A 433 -8.37 -17.78 5.44
C ALA A 433 -7.70 -16.51 5.99
N ALA A 434 -8.45 -15.42 6.19
CA ALA A 434 -7.92 -14.21 6.80
C ALA A 434 -7.49 -14.42 8.25
N ARG A 435 -8.28 -15.16 9.04
CA ARG A 435 -7.93 -15.55 10.41
C ARG A 435 -6.61 -16.31 10.44
N ASP A 436 -6.44 -17.32 9.58
CA ASP A 436 -5.21 -18.11 9.49
C ASP A 436 -3.98 -17.22 9.22
N LEU A 437 -4.11 -16.23 8.32
CA LEU A 437 -3.00 -15.32 7.99
C LEU A 437 -2.63 -14.41 9.17
N VAL A 438 -3.62 -13.88 9.90
CA VAL A 438 -3.35 -13.06 11.09
C VAL A 438 -2.76 -13.91 12.21
N ASP A 439 -3.28 -15.11 12.43
CA ASP A 439 -2.75 -16.06 13.44
C ASP A 439 -1.30 -16.44 13.12
N LEU A 440 -0.94 -16.67 11.86
CA LEU A 440 0.46 -16.88 11.46
C LEU A 440 1.37 -15.70 11.85
N CYS A 441 0.91 -14.45 11.68
CA CYS A 441 1.69 -13.27 12.07
C CYS A 441 1.82 -13.11 13.58
N LEU A 442 0.78 -13.47 14.35
CA LEU A 442 0.81 -13.49 15.81
C LEU A 442 1.80 -14.56 16.31
N ASP A 443 1.75 -15.76 15.73
CA ASP A 443 2.62 -16.87 16.09
C ASP A 443 4.10 -16.56 15.76
N ALA A 444 4.35 -15.93 14.61
CA ALA A 444 5.69 -15.51 14.20
C ALA A 444 6.30 -14.48 15.16
N ALA A 445 5.49 -13.62 15.77
CA ALA A 445 5.95 -12.62 16.73
C ALA A 445 6.38 -13.22 18.08
N GLY A 446 5.76 -14.32 18.49
CA GLY A 446 6.01 -14.98 19.77
C GLY A 446 5.81 -14.04 20.98
N GLU A 447 6.68 -14.14 21.99
CA GLU A 447 6.66 -13.27 23.18
C GLU A 447 7.37 -11.91 22.94
N GLY A 448 7.40 -11.44 21.68
CA GLY A 448 8.06 -10.20 21.29
C GLY A 448 7.36 -8.93 21.77
N SER A 449 8.05 -7.79 21.66
CA SER A 449 7.50 -6.45 21.96
C SER A 449 6.54 -5.90 20.90
N CYS A 450 6.55 -6.47 19.70
CA CYS A 450 5.59 -6.20 18.63
C CYS A 450 4.66 -7.42 18.52
N PRO A 451 3.34 -7.25 18.45
CA PRO A 451 2.41 -8.38 18.43
C PRO A 451 2.35 -9.08 17.07
N PHE A 452 2.95 -8.53 16.03
CA PHE A 452 2.95 -9.10 14.68
C PHE A 452 4.37 -9.15 14.12
N ASP A 453 4.69 -10.24 13.43
CA ASP A 453 5.91 -10.37 12.63
C ASP A 453 5.59 -11.11 11.33
N ALA A 454 6.43 -10.93 10.30
CA ALA A 454 6.22 -11.62 9.03
C ALA A 454 6.56 -13.12 9.19
N PRO A 455 5.64 -14.05 8.88
CA PRO A 455 5.97 -15.47 8.87
C PRO A 455 7.12 -15.75 7.90
N GLY A 456 8.18 -16.38 8.41
CA GLY A 456 9.43 -16.60 7.68
C GLY A 456 10.53 -15.58 7.96
N GLY A 457 10.23 -14.51 8.71
CA GLY A 457 11.14 -13.42 9.03
C GLY A 457 11.26 -12.36 7.92
N GLY A 458 11.94 -11.26 8.22
CA GLY A 458 12.22 -10.19 7.25
C GLY A 458 13.37 -10.52 6.30
N ASP A 459 13.76 -9.55 5.46
CA ASP A 459 14.85 -9.72 4.51
C ASP A 459 16.18 -10.19 5.17
N PRO A 460 16.75 -11.34 4.75
CA PRO A 460 17.92 -11.93 5.41
C PRO A 460 19.20 -11.12 5.20
N VAL A 461 19.30 -10.33 4.13
CA VAL A 461 20.45 -9.45 3.86
C VAL A 461 20.39 -8.22 4.77
N LEU A 462 19.21 -7.62 4.94
CA LEU A 462 19.04 -6.54 5.92
C LEU A 462 19.32 -7.02 7.35
N ALA A 463 18.86 -8.22 7.71
CA ALA A 463 19.13 -8.81 9.02
C ALA A 463 20.64 -9.01 9.23
N ALA A 464 21.36 -9.52 8.23
CA ALA A 464 22.80 -9.74 8.31
C ALA A 464 23.63 -8.45 8.33
N THR A 465 23.12 -7.36 7.75
CA THR A 465 23.79 -6.04 7.75
C THR A 465 23.43 -5.16 8.94
N GLY A 466 22.47 -5.59 9.78
CA GLY A 466 21.96 -4.80 10.91
C GLY A 466 21.09 -3.62 10.49
N LEU A 467 20.65 -3.59 9.23
CA LEU A 467 19.77 -2.56 8.67
C LEU A 467 18.29 -2.94 8.70
N ALA A 468 17.96 -4.16 9.16
CA ALA A 468 16.58 -4.60 9.30
C ALA A 468 15.82 -3.68 10.26
N VAL A 469 14.76 -3.06 9.74
CA VAL A 469 13.80 -2.30 10.53
C VAL A 469 12.66 -3.24 10.91
N ARG A 470 12.52 -3.54 12.21
CA ARG A 470 11.50 -4.49 12.69
C ARG A 470 10.07 -3.99 12.50
N VAL A 471 9.88 -2.67 12.58
CA VAL A 471 8.60 -2.01 12.35
C VAL A 471 8.87 -0.84 11.43
N ASP A 472 8.55 -0.98 10.14
CA ASP A 472 8.46 0.17 9.25
C ASP A 472 7.09 0.83 9.41
N PRO A 473 7.01 2.02 10.02
CA PRO A 473 5.74 2.70 10.24
C PRO A 473 5.35 3.58 9.06
N SER A 474 6.05 3.55 7.93
CA SER A 474 5.76 4.42 6.78
C SER A 474 4.38 4.13 6.19
N GLU A 475 3.48 5.13 6.20
CA GLU A 475 2.15 5.04 5.61
C GLU A 475 1.87 6.11 4.56
N GLY A 476 2.92 6.67 3.94
CA GLY A 476 2.77 7.78 3.00
C GLY A 476 1.92 7.45 1.77
N ALA A 477 2.10 6.25 1.21
CA ALA A 477 1.42 5.81 -0.02
C ALA A 477 0.30 4.80 0.26
N TYR A 478 0.51 3.88 1.19
CA TYR A 478 -0.40 2.81 1.56
C TYR A 478 -0.20 2.39 3.03
N PRO A 479 -1.13 1.65 3.66
CA PRO A 479 -0.97 1.18 5.04
C PRO A 479 0.32 0.38 5.24
N SER A 480 1.03 0.62 6.35
CA SER A 480 2.17 -0.20 6.75
C SER A 480 1.73 -1.64 7.05
N GLY A 481 2.67 -2.59 7.03
CA GLY A 481 2.38 -3.98 7.45
C GLY A 481 1.80 -4.04 8.87
N LEU A 482 2.29 -3.19 9.77
CA LEU A 482 1.79 -3.09 11.13
C LEU A 482 0.32 -2.66 11.18
N SER A 483 -0.05 -1.55 10.52
CA SER A 483 -1.44 -1.06 10.59
C SER A 483 -2.40 -1.88 9.76
N ALA A 484 -1.97 -2.46 8.64
CA ALA A 484 -2.78 -3.39 7.86
C ALA A 484 -3.13 -4.64 8.69
N THR A 485 -2.13 -5.27 9.32
CA THR A 485 -2.33 -6.47 10.14
C THR A 485 -3.13 -6.16 11.41
N ALA A 486 -2.84 -5.05 12.09
CA ALA A 486 -3.61 -4.61 13.25
C ALA A 486 -5.07 -4.28 12.89
N THR A 487 -5.32 -3.74 11.70
CA THR A 487 -6.68 -3.48 11.21
C THR A 487 -7.42 -4.79 10.96
N ALA A 488 -6.77 -5.77 10.32
CA ALA A 488 -7.34 -7.10 10.12
C ALA A 488 -7.64 -7.81 11.45
N ALA A 489 -6.71 -7.74 12.42
CA ALA A 489 -6.92 -8.26 13.77
C ALA A 489 -8.11 -7.57 14.47
N HIS A 490 -8.24 -6.25 14.37
CA HIS A 490 -9.39 -5.55 14.94
C HIS A 490 -10.71 -6.00 14.29
N THR A 491 -10.75 -6.19 12.97
CA THR A 491 -11.93 -6.75 12.29
C THR A 491 -12.24 -8.17 12.74
N LEU A 492 -11.22 -9.03 12.94
CA LEU A 492 -11.40 -10.37 13.50
C LEU A 492 -11.98 -10.30 14.92
N TYR A 493 -11.51 -9.39 15.78
CA TYR A 493 -12.13 -9.17 17.09
C TYR A 493 -13.61 -8.81 16.97
N LEU A 494 -13.97 -7.91 16.06
CA LEU A 494 -15.38 -7.55 15.85
C LEU A 494 -16.21 -8.72 15.32
N MET A 495 -15.65 -9.66 14.57
CA MET A 495 -16.37 -10.82 14.02
C MET A 495 -16.42 -12.02 14.99
N THR A 496 -15.41 -12.20 15.84
CA THR A 496 -15.25 -13.38 16.71
C THR A 496 -15.51 -13.11 18.19
N GLY A 497 -15.36 -11.88 18.65
CA GLY A 497 -15.34 -11.53 20.08
C GLY A 497 -14.05 -11.93 20.82
N GLU A 498 -13.07 -12.52 20.13
CA GLU A 498 -11.82 -12.97 20.75
C GLU A 498 -10.91 -11.78 21.11
N ARG A 499 -10.68 -11.58 22.41
CA ARG A 499 -9.88 -10.46 22.94
C ARG A 499 -8.40 -10.50 22.55
N ARG A 500 -7.88 -11.64 22.08
CA ARG A 500 -6.48 -11.75 21.63
C ARG A 500 -6.20 -10.83 20.43
N TYR A 501 -7.13 -10.74 19.49
CA TYR A 501 -6.96 -9.86 18.34
C TYR A 501 -7.12 -8.38 18.72
N GLU A 502 -8.05 -8.06 19.63
CA GLU A 502 -8.18 -6.70 20.14
C GLU A 502 -6.89 -6.24 20.83
N ARG A 503 -6.34 -7.09 21.70
CA ARG A 503 -5.08 -6.83 22.40
C ARG A 503 -3.94 -6.59 21.40
N ALA A 504 -3.78 -7.48 20.42
CA ALA A 504 -2.75 -7.35 19.41
C ALA A 504 -2.90 -6.05 18.57
N ALA A 505 -4.13 -5.71 18.16
CA ALA A 505 -4.40 -4.47 17.44
C ALA A 505 -4.03 -3.23 18.28
N ARG A 506 -4.41 -3.22 19.57
CA ARG A 506 -4.07 -2.12 20.49
C ARG A 506 -2.57 -2.03 20.72
N GLU A 507 -1.90 -3.15 21.02
CA GLU A 507 -0.46 -3.21 21.27
C GLU A 507 0.35 -2.76 20.05
N GLY A 508 -0.05 -3.18 18.84
CA GLY A 508 0.58 -2.73 17.60
C GLY A 508 0.47 -1.21 17.43
N MET A 509 -0.72 -0.65 17.65
CA MET A 509 -0.92 0.80 17.55
C MET A 509 -0.19 1.60 18.64
N ARG A 510 0.02 1.05 19.84
CA ARG A 510 0.81 1.72 20.89
C ARG A 510 2.25 1.97 20.48
N LEU A 511 2.81 1.17 19.57
CA LEU A 511 4.18 1.36 19.07
C LEU A 511 4.32 2.67 18.31
N VAL A 512 3.29 3.09 17.56
CA VAL A 512 3.33 4.25 16.67
C VAL A 512 2.50 5.43 17.15
N ALA A 513 1.67 5.28 18.20
CA ALA A 513 0.73 6.31 18.69
C ALA A 513 1.37 7.68 18.98
N GLY A 514 2.58 7.68 19.59
CA GLY A 514 3.30 8.91 19.89
C GLY A 514 3.68 9.70 18.63
N GLN A 515 4.26 9.01 17.64
CA GLN A 515 4.66 9.63 16.37
C GLN A 515 3.45 9.97 15.49
N ALA A 516 2.46 9.08 15.45
CA ALA A 516 1.26 9.24 14.63
C ALA A 516 0.50 10.51 14.99
N THR A 517 0.39 10.82 16.28
CA THR A 517 -0.24 12.08 16.71
C THR A 517 0.61 13.29 16.35
N GLN A 518 1.94 13.23 16.48
CA GLN A 518 2.83 14.36 16.19
C GLN A 518 2.98 14.66 14.68
N SER A 519 3.00 13.63 13.84
CA SER A 519 3.25 13.72 12.40
C SER A 519 2.14 13.01 11.60
N PRO A 520 0.88 13.48 11.69
CA PRO A 520 -0.28 12.74 11.18
C PRO A 520 -0.28 12.49 9.67
N SER A 521 0.47 13.28 8.89
CA SER A 521 0.61 13.09 7.45
C SER A 521 1.32 11.79 7.05
N ALA A 522 2.08 11.17 7.95
CA ALA A 522 2.82 9.94 7.69
C ALA A 522 2.16 8.68 8.29
N PHE A 523 1.05 8.81 9.02
CA PHE A 523 0.45 7.74 9.84
C PHE A 523 -1.08 7.65 9.67
N GLY A 524 -1.59 7.90 8.46
CA GLY A 524 -3.02 7.95 8.20
C GLY A 524 -3.76 6.65 8.52
N ALA A 525 -3.23 5.48 8.14
CA ALA A 525 -3.90 4.21 8.39
C ALA A 525 -3.89 3.84 9.89
N SER A 526 -2.77 4.10 10.56
CA SER A 526 -2.62 3.94 12.01
C SER A 526 -3.60 4.83 12.78
N LEU A 527 -3.70 6.12 12.43
CA LEU A 527 -4.67 7.04 13.04
C LEU A 527 -6.11 6.65 12.76
N ALA A 528 -6.41 6.13 11.56
CA ALA A 528 -7.74 5.60 11.23
C ALA A 528 -8.11 4.42 12.14
N LEU A 529 -7.18 3.48 12.38
CA LEU A 529 -7.41 2.37 13.30
C LEU A 529 -7.53 2.85 14.75
N MET A 530 -6.67 3.76 15.21
CA MET A 530 -6.76 4.35 16.56
C MET A 530 -8.10 5.05 16.78
N SER A 531 -8.64 5.74 15.77
CA SER A 531 -9.97 6.33 15.81
C SER A 531 -11.07 5.28 16.03
N ARG A 532 -10.99 4.13 15.35
CA ARG A 532 -11.91 3.00 15.56
C ARG A 532 -11.76 2.39 16.95
N LEU A 533 -10.53 2.19 17.43
CA LEU A 533 -10.22 1.62 18.75
C LEU A 533 -10.63 2.53 19.92
N ALA A 534 -10.78 3.83 19.67
CA ALA A 534 -11.25 4.83 20.62
C ALA A 534 -12.80 4.95 20.66
N GLY A 535 -13.49 4.39 19.67
CA GLY A 535 -14.96 4.32 19.62
C GLY A 535 -15.52 3.05 20.26
N GLU A 536 -16.85 2.98 20.34
CA GLU A 536 -17.58 1.77 20.74
C GLU A 536 -17.51 0.71 19.63
N ALA A 537 -17.54 -0.58 20.02
CA ALA A 537 -17.58 -1.67 19.05
C ALA A 537 -19.00 -1.80 18.49
N GLU A 538 -19.31 -1.04 17.42
CA GLU A 538 -20.59 -1.11 16.72
C GLU A 538 -20.50 -2.01 15.47
N GLN A 539 -21.41 -2.99 15.37
CA GLN A 539 -21.51 -3.92 14.26
C GLN A 539 -22.94 -3.94 13.71
N LEU A 540 -23.09 -3.87 12.39
CA LEU A 540 -24.36 -4.10 11.71
C LEU A 540 -24.28 -5.39 10.88
N VAL A 541 -25.10 -6.39 11.20
CA VAL A 541 -25.24 -7.61 10.40
C VAL A 541 -26.61 -7.62 9.74
N VAL A 542 -26.66 -7.76 8.41
CA VAL A 542 -27.91 -7.97 7.67
C VAL A 542 -27.89 -9.36 7.06
N VAL A 543 -28.78 -10.23 7.54
CA VAL A 543 -28.95 -11.58 7.03
C VAL A 543 -30.08 -11.61 6.02
N ARG A 544 -29.80 -12.19 4.85
CA ARG A 544 -30.72 -12.26 3.70
C ARG A 544 -31.22 -13.69 3.49
N PRO A 545 -32.52 -13.89 3.20
CA PRO A 545 -33.01 -15.18 2.73
C PRO A 545 -32.47 -15.48 1.32
N ALA A 546 -32.44 -16.76 0.94
CA ALA A 546 -31.95 -17.22 -0.37
C ALA A 546 -32.70 -16.60 -1.56
N SER A 547 -34.00 -16.33 -1.40
CA SER A 547 -34.82 -15.60 -2.38
C SER A 547 -35.19 -14.22 -1.85
N VAL A 548 -34.74 -13.17 -2.52
CA VAL A 548 -34.96 -11.78 -2.11
C VAL A 548 -36.26 -11.25 -2.71
N GLY A 549 -37.32 -11.10 -1.91
CA GLY A 549 -38.58 -10.47 -2.34
C GLY A 549 -38.45 -8.95 -2.53
N ALA A 550 -39.42 -8.33 -3.22
CA ALA A 550 -39.41 -6.89 -3.52
C ALA A 550 -39.29 -5.96 -2.28
N GLY A 551 -39.71 -6.42 -1.10
CA GLY A 551 -39.59 -5.69 0.18
C GLY A 551 -38.16 -5.55 0.73
N ALA A 552 -37.21 -6.31 0.19
CA ALA A 552 -35.82 -6.32 0.66
C ALA A 552 -35.01 -5.06 0.31
N VAL A 553 -35.41 -4.34 -0.74
CA VAL A 553 -34.60 -3.26 -1.33
C VAL A 553 -34.40 -2.10 -0.35
N GLY A 554 -35.41 -1.79 0.47
CA GLY A 554 -35.35 -0.71 1.43
C GLY A 554 -34.27 -0.93 2.49
N LEU A 555 -34.28 -2.09 3.17
CA LEU A 555 -33.41 -2.33 4.32
C LEU A 555 -31.95 -2.48 3.86
N LEU A 556 -31.74 -3.15 2.72
CA LEU A 556 -30.42 -3.27 2.12
C LEU A 556 -29.85 -1.90 1.74
N ARG A 557 -30.67 -1.00 1.21
CA ARG A 557 -30.24 0.38 0.92
C ARG A 557 -29.86 1.15 2.18
N ALA A 558 -30.65 1.04 3.25
CA ALA A 558 -30.34 1.68 4.54
C ALA A 558 -29.05 1.11 5.14
N ALA A 559 -28.89 -0.21 5.15
CA ALA A 559 -27.71 -0.89 5.67
C ALA A 559 -26.42 -0.51 4.92
N ARG A 560 -26.46 -0.39 3.59
CA ARG A 560 -25.31 0.06 2.78
C ARG A 560 -24.85 1.48 3.12
N ARG A 561 -25.76 2.31 3.65
CA ARG A 561 -25.48 3.69 4.08
C ARG A 561 -25.14 3.80 5.57
N HIS A 562 -25.28 2.73 6.35
CA HIS A 562 -25.12 2.78 7.80
C HIS A 562 -23.65 3.02 8.22
N PRO A 563 -23.36 4.00 9.09
CA PRO A 563 -22.00 4.44 9.40
C PRO A 563 -21.22 3.52 10.36
N ALA A 564 -21.75 2.33 10.68
CA ALA A 564 -21.13 1.43 11.64
C ALA A 564 -19.72 1.02 11.15
N PRO A 565 -18.72 0.92 12.05
CA PRO A 565 -17.37 0.50 11.70
C PRO A 565 -17.31 -0.85 10.98
N LEU A 566 -18.19 -1.79 11.34
CA LEU A 566 -18.34 -3.07 10.65
C LEU A 566 -19.79 -3.22 10.15
N VAL A 567 -19.93 -3.47 8.85
CA VAL A 567 -21.22 -3.74 8.21
C VAL A 567 -21.12 -5.02 7.38
N ALA A 568 -21.82 -6.07 7.80
CA ALA A 568 -21.91 -7.33 7.09
C ALA A 568 -23.26 -7.44 6.36
N LEU A 569 -23.26 -7.86 5.10
CA LEU A 569 -24.46 -8.28 4.40
C LEU A 569 -24.26 -9.67 3.79
N VAL A 570 -24.86 -10.67 4.43
CA VAL A 570 -24.59 -12.08 4.18
C VAL A 570 -25.88 -12.87 3.95
N THR A 571 -25.79 -14.05 3.35
CA THR A 571 -26.93 -14.98 3.29
C THR A 571 -27.11 -15.70 4.63
N GLU A 572 -28.27 -16.36 4.83
CA GLU A 572 -28.47 -17.25 5.99
C GLU A 572 -27.44 -18.39 6.03
N GLU A 573 -27.09 -18.94 4.88
CA GLU A 573 -26.08 -20.01 4.74
C GLU A 573 -24.70 -19.51 5.18
N ASP A 574 -24.27 -18.34 4.67
CA ASP A 574 -23.00 -17.74 5.06
C ASP A 574 -22.96 -17.42 6.56
N ALA A 575 -24.05 -16.88 7.11
CA ALA A 575 -24.12 -16.54 8.53
C ALA A 575 -24.01 -17.79 9.42
N ALA A 576 -24.66 -18.89 9.03
CA ALA A 576 -24.57 -20.17 9.72
C ALA A 576 -23.13 -20.74 9.65
N ALA A 577 -22.54 -20.77 8.45
CA ALA A 577 -21.18 -21.27 8.25
C ALA A 577 -20.14 -20.44 9.03
N LEU A 578 -20.24 -19.11 9.00
CA LEU A 578 -19.38 -18.23 9.81
C LEU A 578 -19.52 -18.52 11.30
N ALA A 579 -20.73 -18.73 11.80
CA ALA A 579 -20.94 -19.07 13.21
C ALA A 579 -20.31 -20.42 13.57
N GLU A 580 -20.44 -21.44 12.70
CA GLU A 580 -19.81 -22.76 12.88
C GLU A 580 -18.28 -22.67 12.91
N ASP A 581 -17.70 -21.76 12.12
CA ASP A 581 -16.26 -21.50 12.08
C ASP A 581 -15.75 -20.62 13.24
N GLY A 582 -16.61 -20.26 14.21
CA GLY A 582 -16.23 -19.49 15.41
C GLY A 582 -16.31 -17.96 15.25
N PHE A 583 -16.99 -17.46 14.23
CA PHE A 583 -17.31 -16.03 14.10
C PHE A 583 -18.62 -15.73 14.84
N GLU A 584 -18.53 -15.62 16.18
CA GLU A 584 -19.66 -15.46 17.10
C GLU A 584 -20.59 -14.28 16.81
N LEU A 585 -20.15 -13.28 16.03
CA LEU A 585 -21.00 -12.20 15.55
C LEU A 585 -22.20 -12.70 14.74
N PHE A 586 -22.11 -13.86 14.10
CA PHE A 586 -23.14 -14.42 13.22
C PHE A 586 -24.03 -15.49 13.89
N ALA A 587 -23.67 -15.96 15.10
CA ALA A 587 -24.39 -17.04 15.79
C ALA A 587 -25.89 -16.74 16.04
N GLY A 588 -26.80 -17.52 15.46
CA GLY A 588 -28.25 -17.31 15.67
C GLY A 588 -28.82 -16.05 14.99
N ARG A 589 -28.11 -15.46 14.03
CA ARG A 589 -28.61 -14.36 13.18
C ARG A 589 -29.23 -14.99 11.93
N THR A 590 -30.52 -14.79 11.71
CA THR A 590 -31.28 -15.38 10.61
C THR A 590 -32.14 -14.30 9.94
N SER A 591 -32.70 -14.59 8.77
CA SER A 591 -33.81 -13.79 8.25
C SER A 591 -35.07 -14.04 9.10
N ARG A 592 -36.04 -13.13 9.04
CA ARG A 592 -37.33 -13.22 9.74
C ARG A 592 -38.46 -13.02 8.74
N ASP A 593 -39.45 -13.89 8.80
CA ASP A 593 -40.63 -13.85 7.93
C ASP A 593 -40.29 -13.78 6.42
N GLY A 594 -39.16 -14.38 6.02
CA GLY A 594 -38.66 -14.34 4.64
C GLY A 594 -38.17 -12.96 4.19
N LEU A 595 -37.87 -12.05 5.13
CA LEU A 595 -37.37 -10.71 4.87
C LEU A 595 -35.92 -10.55 5.36
N PRO A 596 -35.08 -9.76 4.66
CA PRO A 596 -33.79 -9.37 5.20
C PRO A 596 -33.95 -8.77 6.59
N THR A 597 -33.08 -9.16 7.50
CA THR A 597 -33.18 -8.78 8.92
C THR A 597 -31.86 -8.18 9.37
N ALA A 598 -31.93 -6.98 9.95
CA ALA A 598 -30.80 -6.23 10.45
C ALA A 598 -30.63 -6.39 11.96
N TYR A 599 -29.39 -6.67 12.37
CA TYR A 599 -28.94 -6.81 13.75
C TYR A 599 -27.89 -5.74 14.00
N LEU A 600 -28.27 -4.67 14.72
CA LEU A 600 -27.34 -3.62 15.15
C LEU A 600 -26.88 -3.94 16.57
N CYS A 601 -25.58 -4.17 16.73
CA CYS A 601 -24.94 -4.55 17.98
C CYS A 601 -23.95 -3.48 18.43
N ARG A 602 -23.92 -3.21 19.74
CA ARG A 602 -22.93 -2.36 20.40
C ARG A 602 -22.31 -3.15 21.52
N ASP A 603 -20.98 -3.22 21.53
CA ASP A 603 -20.19 -4.03 22.46
C ASP A 603 -20.71 -5.47 22.58
N PHE A 604 -20.98 -6.09 21.41
CA PHE A 604 -21.51 -7.46 21.27
C PHE A 604 -22.93 -7.69 21.83
N VAL A 605 -23.65 -6.61 22.20
CA VAL A 605 -25.06 -6.67 22.60
C VAL A 605 -25.92 -6.10 21.48
N CYS A 606 -26.80 -6.93 20.92
CA CYS A 606 -27.66 -6.53 19.81
C CYS A 606 -29.00 -5.98 20.29
N ARG A 607 -29.49 -4.94 19.62
CA ARG A 607 -30.89 -4.50 19.72
C ARG A 607 -31.84 -5.58 19.18
N LEU A 608 -33.14 -5.41 19.44
CA LEU A 608 -34.15 -6.19 18.74
C LEU A 608 -33.95 -6.03 17.22
N PRO A 609 -33.88 -7.13 16.46
CA PRO A 609 -33.58 -7.03 15.05
C PRO A 609 -34.79 -6.51 14.26
N VAL A 610 -34.50 -5.81 13.18
CA VAL A 610 -35.48 -5.04 12.41
C VAL A 610 -35.51 -5.47 10.95
N THR A 611 -36.69 -5.45 10.36
CA THR A 611 -36.91 -5.64 8.91
C THR A 611 -37.31 -4.33 8.21
N ASP A 612 -37.69 -3.30 8.98
CA ASP A 612 -38.07 -1.97 8.51
C ASP A 612 -36.84 -1.04 8.43
N PRO A 613 -36.56 -0.42 7.26
CA PRO A 613 -35.50 0.57 7.10
C PRO A 613 -35.57 1.74 8.09
N ALA A 614 -36.76 2.27 8.38
CA ALA A 614 -36.92 3.42 9.26
C ALA A 614 -36.53 3.08 10.72
N ALA A 615 -36.78 1.83 11.12
CA ALA A 615 -36.39 1.32 12.44
C ALA A 615 -34.87 1.17 12.57
N LEU A 616 -34.16 0.90 11.47
CA LEU A 616 -32.69 0.89 11.45
C LEU A 616 -32.13 2.32 11.58
N GLU A 617 -32.67 3.28 10.82
CA GLU A 617 -32.17 4.66 10.76
C GLU A 617 -32.46 5.46 12.05
N SER A 618 -33.63 5.27 12.66
CA SER A 618 -34.02 5.92 13.93
C SER A 618 -33.14 5.53 15.13
N GLY A 619 -32.29 4.51 14.98
CA GLY A 619 -31.36 4.04 15.99
C GLY A 619 -29.95 4.62 15.92
N SER A 620 -29.63 5.34 14.84
CA SER A 620 -28.28 5.88 14.56
C SER A 620 -28.11 7.34 15.01
N SER A 621 -29.10 7.91 15.71
CA SER A 621 -29.11 9.30 16.20
C SER A 621 -28.53 9.44 17.61
#